data_AF-A0A9X2SU73-F1
#
_entry.id   AF-A0A9X2SU73-F1
#
_cell.length_a   1.000
_cell.length_b   1.000
_cell.length_c   1.000
_cell.angle_alpha   90.00
_cell.angle_beta   90.00
_cell.angle_gamma   90.00
#
_symmetry.space_group_name_H-M   'P 1'
#
loop_
_entity.id
_entity.type
_entity.pdbx_description
1 polymer ?
#
loop_
_entity_poly.entity_id
_entity_poly.type
_entity_poly.pdbx_seq_one_letter_code
_entity_poly.pdbx_strand_id
1 'polypeptide(L)'
;MEKELKTELNHRMRPELYGDAVNEIILNCSFSFYDHYRCKTNYIIADEALKLKQKDFYPALLSMFTEKEIEDNGYYLRNRFSYGPFKPGTGTIRAGIVFEKAFSELPRQKQKQLLCTYFIHAVQQIASRLGKKVNYNFSLMTDDFKSILEEWCKIQIK
;
A
#
# COMPACT_ATOMS: atom_id res chain seq x y z
N MET A 1 12.43 1.20 -11.43
CA MET A 1 11.04 1.19 -10.93
C MET A 1 10.70 2.39 -10.04
N GLU A 2 11.14 2.46 -8.77
CA GLU A 2 10.73 3.57 -7.87
C GLU A 2 11.16 4.95 -8.37
N LYS A 3 12.43 5.09 -8.78
CA LYS A 3 12.96 6.36 -9.30
C LYS A 3 12.20 6.86 -10.53
N GLU A 4 11.88 5.95 -11.46
CA GLU A 4 11.10 6.28 -12.67
C GLU A 4 9.69 6.75 -12.32
N LEU A 5 8.97 6.02 -11.46
CA LEU A 5 7.61 6.40 -11.06
C LEU A 5 7.59 7.75 -10.33
N LYS A 6 8.56 7.99 -9.44
CA LYS A 6 8.68 9.29 -8.75
C LYS A 6 8.89 10.44 -9.73
N THR A 7 9.74 10.26 -10.74
CA THR A 7 9.94 11.26 -11.78
C THR A 7 8.66 11.54 -12.57
N GLU A 8 7.93 10.50 -12.98
CA GLU A 8 6.66 10.65 -13.70
C GLU A 8 5.61 11.39 -12.87
N LEU A 9 5.47 11.04 -11.58
CA LEU A 9 4.54 11.70 -10.67
C LEU A 9 4.91 13.18 -10.48
N ASN A 10 6.18 13.49 -10.26
CA ASN A 10 6.63 14.87 -10.07
C ASN A 10 6.42 15.74 -11.30
N HIS A 11 6.53 15.16 -12.50
CA HIS A 11 6.37 15.91 -13.75
C HIS A 11 4.91 16.17 -14.11
N ARG A 12 4.01 15.22 -13.78
CA ARG A 12 2.66 15.17 -14.35
C ARG A 12 1.54 15.45 -13.36
N MET A 13 1.79 15.30 -12.06
CA MET A 13 0.84 15.76 -11.04
C MET A 13 0.79 17.29 -11.03
N ARG A 14 -0.37 17.84 -10.68
CA ARG A 14 -0.71 19.28 -10.74
C ARG A 14 -1.15 19.79 -9.37
N PRO A 15 -0.26 19.78 -8.36
CA PRO A 15 -0.60 20.08 -6.96
C PRO A 15 -1.34 21.41 -6.78
N GLU A 16 -1.00 22.43 -7.57
CA GLU A 16 -1.62 23.74 -7.58
C GLU A 16 -3.13 23.72 -7.91
N LEU A 17 -3.61 22.68 -8.61
CA LEU A 17 -5.03 22.50 -8.94
C LEU A 17 -5.81 21.73 -7.88
N TYR A 18 -5.13 21.10 -6.92
CA TYR A 18 -5.76 20.23 -5.94
C TYR A 18 -6.14 20.96 -4.65
N GLY A 19 -5.46 22.06 -4.33
CA GLY A 19 -5.61 22.80 -3.07
C GLY A 19 -4.45 22.57 -2.11
N ASP A 20 -4.50 23.22 -0.95
CA ASP A 20 -3.39 23.34 0.01
C ASP A 20 -3.56 22.50 1.28
N ALA A 21 -4.72 21.86 1.47
CA ALA A 21 -5.01 21.10 2.69
C ALA A 21 -4.20 19.80 2.81
N VAL A 22 -3.78 19.19 1.70
CA VAL A 22 -2.95 17.98 1.69
C VAL A 22 -1.60 18.32 1.08
N ASN A 23 -0.56 18.13 1.88
CA ASN A 23 0.83 18.34 1.49
C ASN A 23 1.47 17.05 0.98
N GLU A 24 1.20 15.91 1.63
CA GLU A 24 1.88 14.65 1.31
C GLU A 24 1.01 13.42 1.61
N ILE A 25 0.97 12.50 0.65
CA ILE A 25 0.45 11.15 0.81
C ILE A 25 1.62 10.17 0.76
N ILE A 26 1.90 9.50 1.89
CA ILE A 26 3.01 8.56 1.99
C ILE A 26 2.49 7.13 1.85
N LEU A 27 2.99 6.41 0.86
CA LEU A 27 2.71 4.99 0.65
C LEU A 27 3.90 4.15 1.15
N ASN A 28 3.71 3.49 2.29
CA ASN A 28 4.73 2.62 2.88
C ASN A 28 4.53 1.17 2.43
N CYS A 29 5.49 0.63 1.68
CA CYS A 29 5.47 -0.77 1.27
C CYS A 29 6.25 -1.65 2.27
N SER A 30 5.64 -2.72 2.77
CA SER A 30 6.28 -3.69 3.66
C SER A 30 6.27 -5.07 3.00
N PHE A 31 7.44 -5.71 2.90
CA PHE A 31 7.59 -6.99 2.21
C PHE A 31 7.92 -8.10 3.19
N SER A 32 7.46 -9.32 2.90
CA SER A 32 7.97 -10.52 3.56
C SER A 32 9.48 -10.62 3.31
N PHE A 33 10.26 -10.97 4.33
CA PHE A 33 11.70 -11.05 4.23
C PHE A 33 12.26 -12.16 5.10
N TYR A 34 13.41 -12.67 4.70
CA TYR A 34 14.20 -13.59 5.50
C TYR A 34 15.66 -13.12 5.45
N ASP A 35 16.21 -12.78 6.61
CA ASP A 35 17.59 -12.26 6.70
C ASP A 35 18.66 -13.37 6.79
N HIS A 36 18.26 -14.64 6.67
CA HIS A 36 19.11 -15.84 6.79
C HIS A 36 19.88 -15.96 8.12
N TYR A 37 19.58 -15.12 9.11
CA TYR A 37 20.25 -15.11 10.42
C TYR A 37 19.27 -15.46 11.53
N ARG A 38 18.25 -14.62 11.77
CA ARG A 38 17.31 -14.77 12.90
C ARG A 38 15.91 -14.22 12.63
N CYS A 39 15.67 -13.48 11.54
CA CYS A 39 14.39 -12.88 11.25
C CYS A 39 13.79 -13.46 9.98
N LYS A 40 12.79 -14.33 10.15
CA LYS A 40 11.89 -14.82 9.10
C LYS A 40 10.53 -14.16 9.31
N THR A 41 10.14 -13.29 8.39
CA THR A 41 8.83 -12.65 8.38
C THR A 41 8.11 -13.04 7.10
N ASN A 42 7.20 -13.99 7.21
CA ASN A 42 6.30 -14.39 6.14
C ASN A 42 4.93 -13.78 6.38
N TYR A 43 4.61 -12.72 5.67
CA TYR A 43 3.28 -12.12 5.77
C TYR A 43 2.24 -13.03 5.15
N ILE A 44 1.18 -13.27 5.92
CA ILE A 44 -0.08 -13.83 5.44
C ILE A 44 -1.05 -12.67 5.33
N ILE A 45 -1.75 -12.57 4.20
CA ILE A 45 -2.66 -11.45 3.95
C ILE A 45 -4.05 -11.88 4.37
N ALA A 46 -4.62 -11.14 5.32
CA ALA A 46 -5.96 -11.37 5.80
C ALA A 46 -7.00 -11.07 4.70
N ASP A 47 -8.07 -11.84 4.70
CA ASP A 47 -9.26 -11.52 3.91
C ASP A 47 -9.83 -10.16 4.37
N GLU A 48 -9.94 -9.22 3.43
CA GLU A 48 -10.42 -7.87 3.69
C GLU A 48 -11.88 -7.85 4.21
N ALA A 49 -12.69 -8.86 3.88
CA ALA A 49 -14.06 -8.99 4.35
C ALA A 49 -14.15 -9.14 5.89
N LEU A 50 -13.10 -9.70 6.51
CA LEU A 50 -13.06 -9.95 7.96
C LEU A 50 -12.78 -8.69 8.79
N LYS A 51 -12.25 -7.62 8.17
CA LYS A 51 -11.97 -6.32 8.82
C LYS A 51 -11.24 -6.46 10.17
N LEU A 52 -10.27 -7.37 10.22
CA LEU A 52 -9.55 -7.73 11.44
C LEU A 52 -8.78 -6.53 12.03
N LYS A 53 -8.78 -6.43 13.36
CA LYS A 53 -7.88 -5.53 14.10
C LYS A 53 -6.63 -6.29 14.54
N GLN A 54 -5.61 -5.58 14.97
CA GLN A 54 -4.32 -6.18 15.36
C GLN A 54 -4.44 -7.27 16.42
N LYS A 55 -5.34 -7.09 17.39
CA LYS A 55 -5.62 -8.09 18.44
C LYS A 55 -6.23 -9.40 17.91
N ASP A 56 -6.85 -9.35 16.73
CA ASP A 56 -7.55 -10.49 16.13
C ASP A 56 -6.60 -11.31 15.22
N PHE A 57 -5.40 -10.79 14.90
CA PHE A 57 -4.50 -11.42 13.93
C PHE A 57 -3.94 -12.76 14.37
N TYR A 58 -3.42 -12.86 15.60
CA TYR A 58 -2.86 -14.13 16.08
C TYR A 58 -3.95 -15.20 16.28
N PRO A 59 -5.11 -14.90 16.89
CA PRO A 59 -6.23 -15.84 16.92
C PRO A 59 -6.68 -16.32 15.53
N ALA A 60 -6.78 -15.42 14.55
CA ALA A 60 -7.14 -15.80 13.18
C ALA A 60 -6.04 -16.62 12.49
N LEU A 61 -4.77 -16.40 12.83
CA LEU A 61 -3.67 -17.21 12.30
C LEU A 61 -3.72 -18.64 12.86
N LEU A 62 -4.08 -18.79 14.15
CA LEU A 62 -4.26 -20.09 14.80
C LEU A 62 -5.43 -20.92 14.25
N SER A 63 -6.41 -20.29 13.59
CA SER A 63 -7.45 -21.06 12.89
C SER A 63 -6.98 -21.64 11.54
N MET A 64 -5.80 -21.25 11.07
CA MET A 64 -5.23 -21.66 9.77
C MET A 64 -3.99 -22.54 9.94
N PHE A 65 -3.21 -22.32 10.99
CA PHE A 65 -1.92 -22.96 11.24
C PHE A 65 -1.77 -23.32 12.72
N THR A 66 -0.99 -24.35 13.01
CA THR A 66 -0.58 -24.66 14.38
C THR A 66 0.43 -23.63 14.91
N GLU A 67 0.53 -23.47 16.24
CA GLU A 67 1.55 -22.61 16.88
C GLU A 67 2.95 -22.92 16.37
N LYS A 68 3.29 -24.21 16.29
CA LYS A 68 4.59 -24.67 15.80
C LYS A 68 4.85 -24.23 14.36
N GLU A 69 3.88 -24.38 13.46
CA GLU A 69 4.03 -23.94 12.07
C GLU A 69 4.22 -22.42 11.97
N ILE A 70 3.53 -21.65 12.81
CA ILE A 70 3.64 -20.19 12.86
C ILE A 70 5.05 -19.79 13.29
N GLU A 71 5.60 -20.43 14.32
CA GLU A 71 6.95 -20.16 14.82
C GLU A 71 8.03 -20.59 13.82
N ASP A 72 8.00 -21.83 13.36
CA ASP A 72 8.98 -22.39 12.43
C ASP A 72 9.01 -21.64 11.08
N ASN A 73 7.86 -21.09 10.67
CA ASN A 73 7.75 -20.33 9.43
C ASN A 73 7.77 -18.82 9.60
N GLY A 74 7.74 -18.29 10.83
CA GLY A 74 7.65 -16.87 11.08
C GLY A 74 6.42 -16.25 10.39
N TYR A 75 5.24 -16.87 10.54
CA TYR A 75 4.02 -16.36 9.93
C TYR A 75 3.46 -15.15 10.68
N TYR A 76 3.12 -14.11 9.94
CA TYR A 76 2.52 -12.89 10.48
C TYR A 76 1.31 -12.48 9.65
N LEU A 77 0.11 -12.67 10.21
CA LEU A 77 -1.11 -12.17 9.57
C LEU A 77 -1.14 -10.64 9.57
N ARG A 78 -1.47 -10.04 8.43
CA ARG A 78 -1.60 -8.59 8.23
C ARG A 78 -2.76 -8.30 7.30
N ASN A 79 -3.46 -7.19 7.52
CA ASN A 79 -4.31 -6.61 6.48
C ASN A 79 -3.42 -6.11 5.33
N ARG A 80 -3.89 -6.26 4.09
CA ARG A 80 -3.22 -5.71 2.90
C ARG A 80 -2.94 -4.22 3.05
N PHE A 81 -3.95 -3.48 3.52
CA PHE A 81 -3.91 -2.04 3.66
C PHE A 81 -4.06 -1.63 5.13
N SER A 82 -3.29 -0.62 5.52
CA SER A 82 -3.47 0.12 6.76
C SER A 82 -3.43 1.61 6.47
N TYR A 83 -4.13 2.42 7.27
CA TYR A 83 -4.28 3.85 7.02
C TYR A 83 -4.08 4.60 8.33
N GLY A 84 -3.10 5.49 8.35
CA GLY A 84 -2.83 6.36 9.47
C GLY A 84 -3.80 7.54 9.56
N PRO A 85 -3.81 8.26 10.69
CA PRO A 85 -4.58 9.48 10.82
C PRO A 85 -4.02 10.58 9.89
N PHE A 86 -4.91 11.42 9.38
CA PHE A 86 -4.51 12.67 8.73
C PHE A 86 -4.00 13.66 9.79
N LYS A 87 -2.91 14.36 9.48
CA LYS A 87 -2.29 15.36 10.36
C LYS A 87 -2.52 16.76 9.79
N PRO A 88 -3.52 17.53 10.27
CA PRO A 88 -3.84 18.84 9.71
C PRO A 88 -2.67 19.83 9.75
N GLY A 89 -1.88 19.81 10.83
CA GLY A 89 -0.73 20.71 10.98
C GLY A 89 0.40 20.51 9.97
N THR A 90 0.47 19.35 9.30
CA THR A 90 1.49 19.06 8.28
C THR A 90 0.90 18.71 6.92
N GLY A 91 -0.43 18.62 6.80
CA GLY A 91 -1.12 18.12 5.61
C GLY A 91 -0.76 16.68 5.23
N THR A 92 -0.24 15.87 6.16
CA THR A 92 0.31 14.54 5.85
C THR A 92 -0.68 13.42 6.19
N ILE A 93 -0.76 12.42 5.32
CA ILE A 93 -1.42 11.13 5.59
C ILE A 93 -0.55 9.97 5.11
N ARG A 94 -0.70 8.80 5.74
CA ARG A 94 0.07 7.59 5.42
C ARG A 94 -0.86 6.42 5.14
N ALA A 95 -0.52 5.62 4.15
CA ALA A 95 -1.06 4.28 3.95
C ALA A 95 0.07 3.25 3.97
N GLY A 96 -0.12 2.15 4.69
CA GLY A 96 0.76 1.00 4.64
C GLY A 96 0.18 -0.06 3.71
N ILE A 97 1.03 -0.66 2.88
CA ILE A 97 0.71 -1.74 1.95
C ILE A 97 1.66 -2.90 2.26
N VAL A 98 1.10 -4.04 2.63
CA VAL A 98 1.87 -5.24 3.00
C VAL A 98 1.90 -6.20 1.81
N PHE A 99 3.03 -6.86 1.56
CA PHE A 99 3.25 -7.82 0.48
C PHE A 99 3.77 -9.15 1.03
N GLU A 100 3.02 -10.21 0.80
CA GLU A 100 3.39 -11.61 1.04
C GLU A 100 4.51 -12.07 0.10
N LYS A 101 5.18 -13.16 0.47
CA LYS A 101 6.24 -13.77 -0.33
C LYS A 101 5.83 -14.05 -1.78
N ALA A 102 4.59 -14.52 -1.98
CA ALA A 102 4.07 -14.83 -3.31
C ALA A 102 4.09 -13.61 -4.26
N PHE A 103 3.95 -12.38 -3.75
CA PHE A 103 4.10 -11.18 -4.56
C PHE A 103 5.51 -11.07 -5.15
N SER A 104 6.55 -11.30 -4.34
CA SER A 104 7.95 -11.20 -4.75
C SER A 104 8.37 -12.30 -5.73
N GLU A 105 7.63 -13.40 -5.77
CA GLU A 105 7.85 -14.53 -6.69
C GLU A 105 7.23 -14.29 -8.08
N LEU A 106 6.37 -13.27 -8.23
CA LEU A 106 5.77 -12.93 -9.52
C LEU A 106 6.81 -12.36 -10.49
N PRO A 107 6.59 -12.49 -11.82
CA PRO A 107 7.39 -11.77 -12.81
C PRO A 107 7.39 -10.26 -12.56
N ARG A 108 8.51 -9.58 -12.80
CA ARG A 108 8.67 -8.14 -12.51
C ARG A 108 7.54 -7.28 -13.10
N GLN A 109 7.11 -7.57 -14.32
CA GLN A 109 6.01 -6.85 -14.96
C GLN A 109 4.67 -7.06 -14.22
N LYS A 110 4.42 -8.26 -13.68
CA LYS A 110 3.24 -8.56 -12.88
C LYS A 110 3.30 -7.87 -11.51
N GLN A 111 4.48 -7.84 -10.88
CA GLN A 111 4.70 -7.06 -9.65
C GLN A 111 4.37 -5.58 -9.87
N LYS A 112 4.86 -5.01 -10.97
CA LYS A 112 4.58 -3.62 -11.37
C LYS A 112 3.08 -3.36 -11.56
N GLN A 113 2.39 -4.25 -12.26
CA GLN A 113 0.93 -4.18 -12.45
C GLN A 113 0.17 -4.15 -11.12
N LEU A 114 0.47 -5.10 -10.22
CA LEU A 114 -0.17 -5.18 -8.91
C LEU A 114 0.17 -3.99 -8.01
N LEU A 115 1.42 -3.52 -8.04
CA LEU A 115 1.83 -2.31 -7.33
C LEU A 115 0.98 -1.10 -7.74
N CYS A 116 0.80 -0.88 -9.05
CA CYS A 116 -0.07 0.18 -9.54
C CYS A 116 -1.50 0.03 -9.01
N THR A 117 -2.07 -1.17 -9.08
CA THR A 117 -3.42 -1.45 -8.57
C THR A 117 -3.54 -1.12 -7.08
N TYR A 118 -2.58 -1.54 -6.26
CA TYR A 118 -2.61 -1.30 -4.81
C TYR A 118 -2.36 0.17 -4.46
N PHE A 119 -1.51 0.88 -5.20
CA PHE A 119 -1.30 2.31 -5.00
C PHE A 119 -2.55 3.11 -5.34
N ILE A 120 -3.19 2.83 -6.48
CA ILE A 120 -4.46 3.46 -6.87
C ILE A 120 -5.51 3.22 -5.79
N HIS A 121 -5.68 1.97 -5.35
CA HIS A 121 -6.64 1.63 -4.29
C HIS A 121 -6.35 2.39 -2.99
N ALA A 122 -5.10 2.43 -2.54
CA ALA A 122 -4.72 3.12 -1.30
C ALA A 122 -5.00 4.63 -1.37
N VAL A 123 -4.68 5.27 -2.50
CA VAL A 123 -4.91 6.72 -2.69
C VAL A 123 -6.41 7.04 -2.81
N GLN A 124 -7.17 6.21 -3.53
CA GLN A 124 -8.64 6.35 -3.61
C GLN A 124 -9.30 6.18 -2.24
N GLN A 125 -8.80 5.25 -1.43
CA GLN A 125 -9.34 5.05 -0.08
C GLN A 125 -8.96 6.18 0.89
N ILE A 126 -7.82 6.84 0.68
CA ILE A 126 -7.49 8.09 1.38
C ILE A 126 -8.47 9.20 0.96
N ALA A 127 -8.69 9.37 -0.35
CA ALA A 127 -9.63 10.34 -0.90
C ALA A 127 -11.05 10.14 -0.34
N SER A 128 -11.54 8.90 -0.28
CA SER A 128 -12.88 8.61 0.27
C SER A 128 -13.01 8.99 1.76
N ARG A 129 -11.95 8.78 2.54
CA ARG A 129 -11.91 9.09 3.99
C ARG A 129 -11.81 10.59 4.29
N LEU A 130 -11.18 11.36 3.40
CA LEU A 130 -10.88 12.77 3.60
C LEU A 130 -11.73 13.73 2.76
N GLY A 131 -12.36 13.27 1.68
CA GLY A 131 -12.97 14.14 0.67
C GLY A 131 -14.08 15.08 1.18
N LYS A 132 -14.73 14.74 2.31
CA LYS A 132 -15.71 15.62 2.97
C LYS A 132 -15.15 16.43 4.14
N LYS A 133 -13.89 16.18 4.53
CA LYS A 133 -13.26 16.70 5.75
C LYS A 133 -12.27 17.82 5.50
N VAL A 134 -11.72 17.88 4.29
CA VAL A 134 -10.72 18.88 3.92
C VAL A 134 -11.07 19.49 2.57
N ASN A 135 -10.77 20.77 2.40
CA ASN A 135 -10.94 21.46 1.14
C ASN A 135 -9.79 21.08 0.20
N TYR A 136 -9.97 19.99 -0.53
CA TYR A 136 -9.00 19.45 -1.47
C TYR A 136 -9.71 18.71 -2.60
N ASN A 137 -9.33 18.97 -3.85
CA ASN A 137 -9.89 18.35 -5.04
C ASN A 137 -9.32 16.94 -5.21
N PHE A 138 -9.78 16.02 -4.35
CA PHE A 138 -9.35 14.63 -4.40
C PHE A 138 -9.74 13.96 -5.71
N SER A 139 -10.88 14.30 -6.31
CA SER A 139 -11.29 13.69 -7.59
C SER A 139 -10.21 13.89 -8.64
N LEU A 140 -9.84 15.15 -8.89
CA LEU A 140 -8.81 15.49 -9.88
C LEU A 140 -7.45 14.87 -9.53
N MET A 141 -7.03 14.96 -8.27
CA MET A 141 -5.76 14.38 -7.82
C MET A 141 -5.73 12.85 -8.04
N THR A 142 -6.82 12.14 -7.74
CA THR A 142 -6.87 10.69 -7.95
C THR A 142 -6.94 10.30 -9.42
N ASP A 143 -7.60 11.10 -10.26
CA ASP A 143 -7.68 10.86 -11.70
C ASP A 143 -6.31 11.04 -12.36
N ASP A 144 -5.58 12.11 -12.01
CA ASP A 144 -4.21 12.34 -12.48
C ASP A 144 -3.28 11.22 -12.03
N PHE A 145 -3.31 10.87 -10.74
CA PHE A 145 -2.50 9.80 -10.18
C PHE A 145 -2.77 8.47 -10.90
N LYS A 146 -4.05 8.12 -11.09
CA LYS A 146 -4.45 6.89 -11.79
C LYS A 146 -3.97 6.88 -13.24
N SER A 147 -4.17 7.96 -13.99
CA SER A 147 -3.73 8.06 -15.38
C SER A 147 -2.21 7.86 -15.51
N ILE A 148 -1.42 8.51 -14.64
CA ILE A 148 0.05 8.36 -14.62
C ILE A 148 0.44 6.91 -14.35
N LEU A 149 -0.18 6.26 -13.34
CA LEU A 149 0.12 4.87 -12.99
C LEU A 149 -0.28 3.89 -14.10
N GLU A 150 -1.43 4.08 -14.75
CA GLU A 150 -1.89 3.24 -15.85
C GLU A 150 -0.97 3.31 -17.07
N GLU A 151 -0.45 4.49 -17.39
CA GLU A 151 0.53 4.65 -18.46
C GLU A 151 1.90 4.08 -18.08
N TRP A 152 2.40 4.40 -16.88
CA TRP A 152 3.67 3.86 -16.39
C TRP A 152 3.65 2.32 -16.37
N CYS A 153 2.51 1.72 -16.00
CA CYS A 153 2.29 0.28 -15.99
C CYS A 153 2.46 -0.38 -17.36
N LYS A 154 2.13 0.31 -18.46
CA LYS A 154 2.28 -0.21 -19.83
C LYS A 154 3.73 -0.29 -20.30
N ILE A 155 4.64 0.47 -19.68
CA ILE A 155 6.06 0.43 -19.98
C ILE A 155 6.63 -0.92 -19.51
N GLN A 156 7.10 -1.73 -20.45
CA GLN A 156 7.72 -3.02 -20.16
C GLN A 156 9.04 -2.83 -19.41
N ILE A 157 9.23 -3.62 -18.36
CA ILE A 157 10.52 -3.70 -17.67
C ILE A 157 11.48 -4.46 -18.59
N LYS A 158 12.56 -3.79 -19.00
CA LYS A 158 13.67 -4.41 -19.74
C LYS A 158 14.47 -5.37 -18.85
#